data_AF-T1FGX3-F1
#
_entry.id   AF-T1FGX3-F1
#
_cell.length_a   1.000
_cell.length_b   1.000
_cell.length_c   1.000
_cell.angle_alpha   90.00
_cell.angle_beta   90.00
_cell.angle_gamma   90.00
#
_symmetry.space_group_name_H-M   'P 1'
#
loop_
_entity.id
_entity.type
_entity.pdbx_description
1 polymer ?
#
loop_
_entity_poly.entity_id
_entity_poly.type
_entity_poly.pdbx_seq_one_letter_code
_entity_poly.pdbx_strand_id
1 'polypeptide(L)'
;MACAKSVLLSLNIFVMVIGGAILVLGILALHKPDVIFSIFQYMSVKESYMDPVVQAMNRGAWVLVILGSFICVLTFLGFCGTCINNRIPLIIYNAALTILIIAEIAFLLFAVLFPKTVIIVIVIVVVL
;
A
#
# COMPACT_ATOMS: atom_id res chain seq x y z
N MET A 1 -16.98 -13.33 -24.22
CA MET A 1 -15.94 -12.62 -23.43
C MET A 1 -16.50 -11.66 -22.36
N ALA A 2 -17.81 -11.72 -22.03
CA ALA A 2 -18.39 -10.84 -21.02
C ALA A 2 -17.98 -11.19 -19.56
N CYS A 3 -17.77 -12.48 -19.26
CA CYS A 3 -17.42 -12.92 -17.91
C CYS A 3 -16.06 -12.38 -17.44
N ALA A 4 -15.01 -12.48 -18.27
CA ALA A 4 -13.67 -11.98 -17.92
C ALA A 4 -13.67 -10.46 -17.68
N LYS A 5 -14.42 -9.72 -18.49
CA LYS A 5 -14.59 -8.27 -18.35
C LYS A 5 -15.28 -7.90 -17.02
N SER A 6 -16.35 -8.63 -16.68
CA SER A 6 -17.07 -8.40 -15.43
C SER A 6 -16.22 -8.71 -14.19
N VAL A 7 -15.45 -9.81 -14.22
CA VAL A 7 -14.55 -10.17 -13.11
C VAL A 7 -13.47 -9.12 -12.91
N LEU A 8 -12.84 -8.66 -14.00
CA LEU A 8 -11.80 -7.63 -13.92
C LEU A 8 -12.36 -6.30 -13.38
N LEU A 9 -13.60 -5.97 -13.74
CA LEU A 9 -14.28 -4.78 -13.25
C LEU A 9 -14.57 -4.86 -11.74
N SER A 10 -15.21 -5.95 -11.30
CA SER A 10 -15.55 -6.16 -9.89
C SER A 10 -14.32 -6.18 -9.00
N LEU A 11 -13.25 -6.84 -9.44
CA LEU A 11 -11.99 -6.89 -8.70
C LEU A 11 -11.33 -5.51 -8.60
N ASN A 12 -11.27 -4.75 -9.69
CA ASN A 12 -10.70 -3.39 -9.65
C ASN A 12 -11.49 -2.45 -8.73
N ILE A 13 -12.82 -2.52 -8.72
CA ILE A 13 -13.65 -1.73 -7.80
C ILE A 13 -13.34 -2.12 -6.34
N PHE A 14 -13.28 -3.42 -6.05
CA PHE A 14 -13.00 -3.90 -4.70
C PHE A 14 -11.61 -3.46 -4.21
N VAL A 15 -10.58 -3.62 -5.05
CA VAL A 15 -9.21 -3.19 -4.73
C VAL A 15 -9.13 -1.66 -4.63
N MET A 16 -9.91 -0.91 -5.42
CA MET A 16 -9.99 0.55 -5.31
C MET A 16 -10.58 1.00 -3.97
N VAL A 17 -11.61 0.32 -3.47
CA VAL A 17 -12.19 0.60 -2.14
C VAL A 17 -11.17 0.32 -1.04
N ILE A 18 -10.43 -0.80 -1.13
CA ILE A 18 -9.35 -1.12 -0.19
C ILE A 18 -8.23 -0.08 -0.25
N GLY A 19 -7.74 0.26 -1.44
CA GLY A 19 -6.70 1.28 -1.63
C GLY A 19 -7.14 2.64 -1.08
N GLY A 20 -8.40 3.00 -1.29
CA GLY A 20 -9.01 4.22 -0.73
C GLY A 20 -9.03 4.21 0.79
N ALA A 21 -9.41 3.08 1.42
CA ALA A 21 -9.37 2.95 2.87
C ALA A 21 -7.93 3.08 3.41
N ILE A 22 -6.96 2.44 2.78
CA ILE A 22 -5.53 2.54 3.14
C ILE A 22 -5.04 3.99 3.02
N LEU A 23 -5.40 4.68 1.94
CA LEU A 23 -5.04 6.08 1.72
C LEU A 23 -5.63 7.00 2.80
N VAL A 24 -6.92 6.83 3.12
CA VAL A 24 -7.59 7.60 4.19
C VAL A 24 -6.92 7.35 5.53
N LEU A 25 -6.60 6.09 5.86
CA LEU A 25 -5.87 5.75 7.09
C LEU A 25 -4.48 6.41 7.13
N GLY A 26 -3.74 6.41 6.01
CA GLY A 26 -2.45 7.09 5.91
C GLY A 26 -2.56 8.61 6.11
N ILE A 27 -3.56 9.26 5.50
CA ILE A 27 -3.79 10.70 5.65
C ILE A 27 -4.19 11.06 7.09
N LEU A 28 -5.07 10.25 7.70
CA LEU A 28 -5.46 10.41 9.10
C LEU A 28 -4.25 10.25 10.04
N ALA A 29 -3.37 9.29 9.75
CA ALA A 29 -2.14 9.09 10.51
C ALA A 29 -1.20 10.30 10.46
N LEU A 30 -1.15 11.00 9.32
CA LEU A 30 -0.33 12.21 9.13
C LEU A 30 -0.91 13.46 9.79
N HIS A 31 -2.23 13.68 9.67
CA HIS A 31 -2.86 14.93 10.09
C HIS A 31 -3.44 14.90 11.50
N LYS A 32 -3.76 13.72 12.02
CA LYS A 32 -4.34 13.54 13.37
C LYS A 32 -3.62 12.41 14.10
N PRO A 33 -2.33 12.59 14.43
CA PRO A 33 -1.55 11.56 15.12
C PRO A 33 -2.19 11.16 16.46
N ASP A 34 -2.88 12.08 17.15
CA ASP A 34 -3.56 11.86 18.44
C ASP A 34 -4.63 10.74 18.40
N VAL A 35 -5.28 10.57 17.25
CA VAL A 35 -6.29 9.51 17.03
C VAL A 35 -5.61 8.13 16.92
N ILE A 36 -4.38 8.08 16.42
CA ILE A 36 -3.60 6.84 16.36
C ILE A 36 -2.92 6.55 17.68
N PHE A 37 -2.40 7.57 18.37
CA PHE A 37 -1.85 7.41 19.72
C PHE A 37 -2.89 6.87 20.70
N SER A 38 -4.14 7.32 20.63
CA SER A 38 -5.21 6.77 21.46
C SER A 38 -5.48 5.29 21.15
N ILE A 39 -5.43 4.86 19.88
CA ILE A 39 -5.52 3.44 19.49
C ILE A 39 -4.30 2.63 19.99
N PHE A 40 -3.09 3.21 19.95
CA PHE A 40 -1.87 2.55 20.43
C PHE A 40 -1.73 2.53 21.95
N GLN A 41 -2.26 3.52 22.67
CA GLN A 41 -2.35 3.49 24.13
C GLN A 41 -3.19 2.31 24.62
N TYR A 42 -4.24 1.92 23.88
CA TYR A 42 -4.96 0.67 24.16
C TYR A 42 -4.09 -0.58 23.99
N MET A 43 -3.00 -0.52 23.22
CA MET A 43 -2.06 -1.64 23.02
C MET A 43 -0.83 -1.59 23.96
N SER A 44 -0.80 -0.73 24.98
CA SER A 44 0.17 -0.77 26.09
C SER A 44 1.65 -0.67 25.70
N VAL A 45 2.01 0.29 24.85
CA VAL A 45 3.43 0.64 24.58
C VAL A 45 3.97 1.52 25.74
N LYS A 46 4.97 1.03 26.47
CA LYS A 46 5.64 1.77 27.57
C LYS A 46 6.27 3.07 27.06
N GLU A 47 6.09 4.15 27.82
CA GLU A 47 6.52 5.53 27.46
C GLU A 47 8.02 5.74 27.21
N SER A 48 8.88 4.77 27.55
CA SER A 48 10.34 4.93 27.47
C SER A 48 10.92 4.83 26.04
N TYR A 49 10.10 4.60 25.00
CA TYR A 49 10.51 4.46 23.60
C TYR A 49 9.80 5.44 22.65
N MET A 50 9.22 6.53 23.17
CA MET A 50 8.33 7.40 22.40
C MET A 50 9.01 8.05 21.18
N ASP A 51 10.23 8.59 21.29
CA ASP A 51 10.84 9.31 20.16
C ASP A 51 11.08 8.48 18.88
N PRO A 52 11.73 7.29 18.92
CA PRO A 52 11.93 6.49 17.70
C PRO A 52 10.64 5.90 17.14
N VAL A 53 9.65 5.63 18.00
CA VAL A 53 8.35 5.06 17.59
C VAL A 53 7.52 6.11 16.84
N VAL A 54 7.59 7.37 17.24
CA VAL A 54 6.87 8.47 16.58
C VAL A 54 7.43 8.77 15.21
N GLN A 55 8.76 8.75 15.06
CA GLN A 55 9.42 8.90 13.75
C GLN A 55 9.07 7.73 12.81
N ALA A 56 9.07 6.51 13.34
CA ALA A 56 8.61 5.31 12.65
C ALA A 56 7.16 5.38 12.19
N MET A 57 6.27 5.88 13.05
CA MET A 57 4.86 6.01 12.74
C MET A 57 4.60 7.05 11.63
N ASN A 58 5.32 8.18 11.68
CA ASN A 58 5.22 9.21 10.64
C ASN A 58 5.69 8.69 9.27
N ARG A 59 6.79 7.92 9.23
CA ARG A 59 7.29 7.30 8.00
C ARG A 59 6.36 6.21 7.48
N GLY A 60 5.84 5.37 8.37
CA GLY A 60 4.83 4.38 8.05
C GLY A 60 3.57 5.01 7.46
N ALA A 61 3.15 6.16 7.97
CA ALA A 61 2.02 6.92 7.45
C ALA A 61 2.27 7.43 6.02
N TRP A 62 3.45 7.98 5.73
CA TRP A 62 3.83 8.35 4.36
C TRP A 62 3.85 7.16 3.41
N VAL A 63 4.36 6.01 3.85
CA VAL A 63 4.33 4.76 3.06
C VAL A 63 2.89 4.33 2.77
N LEU A 64 1.99 4.39 3.76
CA LEU A 64 0.56 4.10 3.59
C LEU A 64 -0.10 5.05 2.57
N VAL A 65 0.23 6.33 2.59
CA VAL A 65 -0.30 7.31 1.62
C VAL A 65 0.22 7.03 0.20
N ILE A 66 1.52 6.78 0.05
CA ILE A 66 2.12 6.48 -1.25
C ILE A 66 1.53 5.18 -1.82
N LEU A 67 1.46 4.12 -1.00
CA LEU A 67 0.93 2.83 -1.40
C LEU A 67 -0.56 2.92 -1.74
N GLY A 68 -1.37 3.54 -0.86
CA GLY A 68 -2.81 3.69 -1.07
C GLY A 68 -3.13 4.52 -2.31
N SER A 69 -2.43 5.64 -2.53
CA SER A 69 -2.63 6.47 -3.72
C SER A 69 -2.23 5.74 -5.01
N PHE A 70 -1.13 4.99 -4.99
CA PHE A 70 -0.72 4.17 -6.12
C PHE A 70 -1.75 3.09 -6.48
N ILE A 71 -2.29 2.38 -5.47
CA ILE A 71 -3.35 1.38 -5.67
C ILE A 71 -4.61 2.03 -6.28
N CYS A 72 -5.02 3.20 -5.78
CA CYS A 72 -6.15 3.94 -6.34
C CYS A 72 -5.93 4.32 -7.81
N VAL A 73 -4.76 4.83 -8.17
CA VAL A 73 -4.44 5.20 -9.56
C VAL A 73 -4.44 3.97 -10.48
N LEU A 74 -3.80 2.87 -10.06
CA LEU A 74 -3.76 1.64 -10.85
C LEU A 74 -5.15 1.06 -11.08
N THR A 75 -5.94 0.94 -10.01
CA THR A 75 -7.30 0.39 -10.09
C THR A 75 -8.25 1.30 -10.87
N PHE A 76 -8.07 2.62 -10.80
CA PHE A 76 -8.80 3.58 -11.61
C PHE A 76 -8.51 3.42 -13.11
N LEU A 77 -7.24 3.20 -13.49
CA LEU A 77 -6.86 2.90 -14.88
C LEU A 77 -7.45 1.56 -15.35
N GLY A 78 -7.42 0.53 -14.51
CA GLY A 78 -8.04 -0.77 -14.79
C GLY A 78 -9.57 -0.66 -14.97
N PHE A 79 -10.23 0.10 -14.10
CA PHE A 79 -11.66 0.39 -14.18
C PHE A 79 -12.00 1.16 -15.47
N CYS A 80 -11.33 2.29 -15.74
CA CYS A 80 -11.57 3.12 -16.92
C CYS A 80 -11.30 2.36 -18.22
N GLY A 81 -10.21 1.59 -18.29
CA GLY A 81 -9.90 0.77 -19.46
C GLY A 81 -10.94 -0.30 -19.74
N THR A 82 -11.52 -0.87 -18.68
CA THR A 82 -12.60 -1.84 -18.80
C THR A 82 -13.91 -1.18 -19.24
N CYS A 83 -14.29 -0.05 -18.64
CA CYS A 83 -15.53 0.67 -18.95
C CYS A 83 -15.54 1.25 -20.38
N ILE A 84 -14.48 1.94 -20.78
CA ILE A 84 -14.38 2.63 -22.09
C ILE A 84 -13.97 1.65 -23.20
N ASN A 85 -13.66 0.40 -22.85
CA ASN A 85 -13.15 -0.63 -23.78
C ASN A 85 -11.91 -0.16 -24.56
N ASN A 86 -11.15 0.79 -23.98
CA ASN A 86 -9.95 1.35 -24.57
C ASN A 86 -8.76 0.45 -24.22
N ARG A 87 -8.04 0.02 -25.25
CA ARG A 87 -6.92 -0.93 -25.09
C ARG A 87 -5.70 -0.31 -24.42
N ILE A 88 -5.49 1.00 -24.59
CA ILE A 88 -4.31 1.71 -24.05
C ILE A 88 -4.24 1.65 -22.51
N PRO A 89 -5.25 2.12 -21.75
CA PRO A 89 -5.23 2.05 -20.29
C PRO A 89 -5.18 0.61 -19.77
N LEU A 90 -5.75 -0.34 -20.50
CA LEU A 90 -5.71 -1.77 -20.13
C LEU A 90 -4.30 -2.35 -20.29
N ILE A 91 -3.56 -1.96 -21.33
CA ILE A 91 -2.16 -2.34 -21.54
C ILE A 91 -1.28 -1.75 -20.44
N ILE A 92 -1.46 -0.47 -20.11
CA ILE A 92 -0.71 0.21 -19.04
C ILE A 92 -0.99 -0.47 -17.70
N TYR A 93 -2.27 -0.72 -17.39
CA TYR A 93 -2.68 -1.45 -16.18
C TYR A 93 -2.03 -2.83 -16.09
N ASN A 94 -2.06 -3.61 -17.18
CA ASN A 94 -1.48 -4.94 -17.20
C ASN A 94 0.06 -4.92 -17.09
N ALA A 95 0.71 -3.96 -17.74
CA ALA A 95 2.16 -3.77 -17.64
C ALA A 95 2.57 -3.40 -16.20
N ALA A 96 1.86 -2.47 -15.57
CA ALA A 96 2.12 -2.08 -14.19
C ALA A 96 1.94 -3.24 -13.21
N LEU A 97 0.86 -4.03 -13.36
CA LEU A 97 0.63 -5.25 -12.57
C LEU A 97 1.75 -6.28 -12.74
N THR A 98 2.21 -6.48 -13.98
CA THR A 98 3.29 -7.43 -14.27
C THR A 98 4.59 -7.01 -13.57
N ILE A 99 4.93 -5.72 -13.64
CA ILE A 99 6.10 -5.16 -12.95
C ILE A 99 5.96 -5.32 -11.44
N LEU A 100 4.77 -5.09 -10.88
CA LEU A 100 4.49 -5.22 -9.46
C LEU A 100 4.69 -6.67 -8.99
N ILE A 101 4.17 -7.65 -9.72
CA ILE A 101 4.35 -9.08 -9.41
C ILE A 101 5.84 -9.46 -9.44
N ILE A 102 6.59 -8.99 -10.45
CA ILE A 102 8.04 -9.24 -10.53
C ILE A 102 8.75 -8.63 -9.33
N ALA A 103 8.40 -7.40 -8.94
CA ALA A 103 8.97 -6.73 -7.79
C ALA A 103 8.65 -7.45 -6.47
N GLU A 104 7.42 -7.91 -6.28
CA GLU A 104 7.02 -8.70 -5.10
C GLU A 104 7.77 -10.02 -5.02
N ILE A 105 7.90 -10.76 -6.13
CA ILE A 105 8.67 -12.01 -6.17
C ILE A 105 10.14 -11.74 -5.84
N ALA A 106 10.74 -10.70 -6.42
CA ALA A 106 12.12 -10.32 -6.12
C ALA A 106 12.32 -9.96 -4.65
N PHE A 107 11.37 -9.20 -4.07
CA PHE A 107 11.41 -8.83 -2.65
C PHE A 107 11.26 -10.06 -1.75
N LEU A 108 10.35 -10.98 -2.07
CA LEU A 108 10.15 -12.22 -1.33
C LEU A 108 11.39 -13.11 -1.38
N LEU A 109 12.00 -13.28 -2.57
CA LEU A 109 13.26 -14.02 -2.71
C LEU A 109 14.37 -13.39 -1.88
N PHE A 110 14.48 -12.06 -1.90
CA PHE A 110 15.47 -11.34 -1.09
C PHE A 110 15.22 -11.52 0.41
N ALA A 111 13.96 -11.51 0.85
CA ALA A 111 13.58 -11.77 2.24
C ALA A 111 13.91 -13.19 2.71
N VAL A 112 13.75 -14.19 1.83
CA VAL A 112 14.07 -15.59 2.16
C VAL A 112 15.58 -15.83 2.18
N LEU A 113 16.33 -15.26 1.24
CA LEU A 113 17.78 -15.46 1.13
C LEU A 113 18.57 -14.63 2.15
N PHE A 114 18.11 -13.43 2.47
CA PHE A 114 18.79 -12.50 3.38
C PHE A 114 17.85 -12.01 4.50
N PRO A 115 17.33 -12.91 5.35
CA PRO A 115 16.31 -12.56 6.34
C PRO A 115 16.80 -11.50 7.33
N LYS A 116 18.08 -11.55 7.71
CA LYS A 116 18.69 -10.57 8.64
C LYS A 116 18.82 -9.18 8.00
N THR A 117 19.18 -9.11 6.72
CA THR A 117 19.34 -7.84 6.01
C THR A 117 17.99 -7.17 5.76
N VAL A 118 16.93 -7.93 5.46
CA VAL A 118 15.59 -7.36 5.26
C VAL A 118 15.01 -6.77 6.54
N ILE A 119 15.20 -7.44 7.67
CA ILE A 119 14.82 -6.88 8.97
C ILE A 119 15.55 -5.56 9.22
N ILE A 120 16.86 -5.50 8.92
CA ILE A 120 17.66 -4.28 9.07
C ILE A 120 17.17 -3.17 8.11
N VAL A 121 16.84 -3.49 6.85
CA VAL A 121 16.33 -2.50 5.88
C VAL A 121 14.96 -1.97 6.31
N ILE A 122 14.04 -2.84 6.75
CA ILE A 122 12.74 -2.41 7.27
C ILE A 122 12.94 -1.53 8.50
N VAL A 123 13.82 -1.94 9.42
CA VAL A 123 14.14 -1.15 10.61
C VAL A 123 14.81 0.18 10.24
N ILE A 124 15.69 0.25 9.24
CA ILE A 124 16.30 1.52 8.81
C ILE A 124 15.29 2.42 8.09
N VAL A 125 14.43 1.89 7.22
CA VAL A 125 13.39 2.70 6.56
C VAL A 125 12.44 3.28 7.60
N VAL A 126 12.17 2.54 8.67
CA VAL A 126 11.24 2.92 9.73
C VAL A 126 11.89 3.78 10.82
N VAL A 127 13.13 3.50 11.26
CA VAL A 127 13.84 4.19 12.38
C VAL A 127 14.80 5.29 11.91
N LEU A 128 15.21 5.20 10.64
CA LEU A 128 15.96 6.17 9.82
C LEU A 128 15.62 7.64 10.06
#